data_AF-A0AA85J7A0-F1
#
_entry.id   AF-A0AA85J7A0-F1
#
_cell.length_a   1.000
_cell.length_b   1.000
_cell.length_c   1.000
_cell.angle_alpha   90.00
_cell.angle_beta   90.00
_cell.angle_gamma   90.00
#
_symmetry.space_group_name_H-M   'P 1'
#
loop_
_entity.id
_entity.type
_entity.pdbx_description
1 polymer ?
#
loop_
_entity_poly.entity_id
_entity_poly.type
_entity_poly.pdbx_seq_one_letter_code
_entity_poly.pdbx_strand_id
1 'polypeptide(L)'
;MNFVEIIVTEDNVQTLLPAADFLLMRAVREKCCEFLESHLHVSNCLGIRKFAVFYNCSSLRRSCESFIIRNVSEVLKTEEFTRLNPDELLEFASIFASNIPLRNDLRAYAEFVRQSVNEQRR
;
A
#
# COMPACT_ATOMS: atom_id res chain seq x y z
N MET A 1 39.60 4.54 -0.76
CA MET A 1 38.29 4.96 -1.31
C MET A 1 37.31 5.01 -0.16
N ASN A 2 36.78 6.19 0.18
CA ASN A 2 35.65 6.27 1.10
C ASN A 2 34.40 5.89 0.32
N PHE A 3 33.78 4.77 0.68
CA PHE A 3 32.43 4.46 0.21
C PHE A 3 31.47 5.23 1.10
N VAL A 4 30.70 6.15 0.51
CA VAL A 4 29.58 6.77 1.21
C VAL A 4 28.45 5.75 1.21
N GLU A 5 28.11 5.23 2.38
CA GLU A 5 26.96 4.34 2.54
C GLU A 5 25.67 5.17 2.55
N ILE A 6 24.71 4.78 1.72
CA ILE A 6 23.37 5.39 1.70
C ILE A 6 22.52 4.67 2.74
N ILE A 7 22.14 5.39 3.79
CA ILE A 7 21.27 4.91 4.86
C ILE A 7 19.83 5.31 4.53
N VAL A 8 18.96 4.31 4.35
CA VAL A 8 17.52 4.53 4.17
C VAL A 8 16.86 4.61 5.54
N THR A 9 16.00 5.60 5.74
CA THR A 9 15.28 5.88 6.99
C THR A 9 13.83 6.25 6.69
N GLU A 10 12.97 6.25 7.70
CA GLU A 10 11.57 6.68 7.57
C GLU A 10 11.46 8.12 7.05
N ASP A 11 12.37 9.00 7.50
CA ASP A 11 12.40 10.42 7.11
C ASP A 11 12.77 10.63 5.64
N ASN A 12 13.62 9.77 5.07
CA ASN A 12 14.17 9.99 3.75
C ASN A 12 13.58 9.10 2.65
N VAL A 13 12.99 7.94 2.98
CA VAL A 13 12.63 6.93 1.98
C VAL A 13 11.65 7.45 0.93
N GLN A 14 10.72 8.31 1.34
CA GLN A 14 9.72 8.91 0.44
C GLN A 14 10.32 9.92 -0.55
N THR A 15 11.45 10.55 -0.22
CA THR A 15 12.17 11.48 -1.11
C THR A 15 13.29 10.77 -1.88
N LEU A 16 13.91 9.77 -1.25
CA LEU A 16 15.04 9.03 -1.79
C LEU A 16 14.62 8.08 -2.91
N LEU A 17 13.51 7.34 -2.75
CA LEU A 17 13.05 6.41 -3.78
C LEU A 17 12.75 7.13 -5.11
N PRO A 18 11.98 8.23 -5.15
CA PRO A 18 11.71 8.96 -6.40
C PRO A 18 12.99 9.52 -7.04
N ALA A 19 13.90 10.05 -6.23
CA ALA A 19 15.19 10.53 -6.72
C ALA A 19 16.04 9.40 -7.31
N ALA A 20 16.09 8.25 -6.63
CA ALA A 20 16.80 7.07 -7.11
C ALA A 20 16.20 6.50 -8.40
N ASP A 21 14.87 6.51 -8.53
CA ASP A 21 14.19 6.09 -9.76
C ASP A 21 14.49 7.06 -10.92
N PHE A 22 14.40 8.37 -10.68
CA PHE A 22 14.71 9.41 -11.67
C PHE A 22 16.17 9.36 -12.15
N LEU A 23 17.11 9.15 -11.22
CA LEU A 23 18.54 9.05 -11.50
C LEU A 23 18.99 7.65 -11.96
N LEU A 24 18.05 6.71 -12.13
CA LEU A 24 18.29 5.33 -12.54
C LEU A 24 19.24 4.55 -11.59
N MET A 25 19.26 4.92 -10.32
CA MET A 25 20.06 4.29 -9.27
C MET A 25 19.36 3.05 -8.71
N ARG A 26 19.37 1.97 -9.50
CA ARG A 26 18.61 0.72 -9.19
C ARG A 26 18.88 0.16 -7.80
N ALA A 27 20.14 0.07 -7.37
CA ALA A 27 20.49 -0.48 -6.05
C ALA A 27 19.91 0.35 -4.89
N VAL A 28 19.85 1.67 -5.03
CA VAL A 28 19.26 2.55 -4.01
C VAL A 28 17.73 2.41 -4.00
N ARG A 29 17.11 2.34 -5.18
CA ARG A 29 15.68 2.06 -5.32
C ARG A 29 15.31 0.72 -4.69
N GLU A 30 16.10 -0.32 -4.92
CA GLU A 30 15.91 -1.65 -4.33
C GLU A 30 16.01 -1.60 -2.80
N LYS A 31 17.04 -0.96 -2.24
CA LYS A 31 17.15 -0.75 -0.79
C LYS A 31 15.96 0.02 -0.20
N CYS A 32 15.44 1.02 -0.92
CA CYS A 32 14.24 1.73 -0.49
C CYS A 32 13.02 0.81 -0.46
N CYS A 33 12.88 -0.07 -1.46
CA CYS A 33 11.79 -1.05 -1.48
C CYS A 33 11.89 -2.05 -0.34
N GLU A 34 13.08 -2.59 -0.07
CA GLU A 34 13.34 -3.51 1.05
C GLU A 34 13.04 -2.84 2.40
N PHE A 35 13.46 -1.58 2.56
CA PHE A 35 13.14 -0.80 3.75
C PHE A 35 11.63 -0.68 3.95
N LEU A 36 10.88 -0.25 2.91
CA LEU A 36 9.43 -0.12 2.98
C LEU A 36 8.73 -1.47 3.25
N GLU A 37 9.21 -2.55 2.65
CA GLU A 37 8.67 -3.90 2.88
C GLU A 37 8.84 -4.35 4.34
N SER A 38 10.01 -4.09 4.94
CA SER A 38 10.28 -4.41 6.35
C SER A 38 9.48 -3.56 7.35
N HIS A 39 8.92 -2.42 6.92
CA HIS A 39 8.14 -1.49 7.76
C HIS A 39 6.63 -1.55 7.45
N LEU A 40 6.15 -2.61 6.77
CA LEU A 40 4.73 -2.80 6.53
C LEU A 40 3.94 -2.92 7.84
N HIS A 41 2.90 -2.11 7.95
CA HIS A 41 1.99 -2.07 9.07
C HIS A 41 0.55 -1.82 8.56
N VAL A 42 -0.46 -2.25 9.32
CA VAL A 42 -1.87 -2.07 8.92
C VAL A 42 -2.22 -0.61 8.64
N SER A 43 -1.59 0.32 9.36
CA SER A 43 -1.84 1.77 9.23
C SER A 43 -1.10 2.47 8.08
N ASN A 44 -0.18 1.80 7.38
CA ASN A 44 0.61 2.40 6.30
C ASN A 44 0.63 1.57 5.00
N CYS A 45 0.09 0.35 5.03
CA CYS A 45 0.22 -0.60 3.93
C CYS A 45 -0.48 -0.13 2.64
N LEU A 46 -1.54 0.68 2.73
CA LEU A 46 -2.23 1.19 1.54
C LEU A 46 -1.42 2.29 0.87
N GLY A 47 -0.83 3.19 1.67
CA GLY A 47 0.07 4.24 1.21
C GLY A 47 1.34 3.67 0.59
N ILE A 48 1.97 2.67 1.23
CA ILE A 48 3.14 1.98 0.65
C ILE A 48 2.74 1.25 -0.64
N ARG A 49 1.57 0.60 -0.70
CA ARG A 49 1.08 -0.02 -1.94
C ARG A 49 0.92 1.02 -3.05
N LYS A 50 0.28 2.15 -2.77
CA LYS A 50 0.08 3.25 -3.73
C LYS A 50 1.41 3.79 -4.24
N PHE A 51 2.37 3.97 -3.32
CA PHE A 51 3.73 4.37 -3.66
C PHE A 51 4.42 3.34 -4.57
N ALA A 52 4.30 2.05 -4.25
CA ALA A 52 4.86 0.97 -5.05
C ALA A 52 4.23 0.88 -6.45
N VAL A 53 2.93 1.12 -6.59
CA VAL A 53 2.25 1.19 -7.89
C VAL A 53 2.79 2.36 -8.70
N PHE A 54 2.88 3.55 -8.10
CA PHE A 54 3.30 4.77 -8.78
C PHE A 54 4.73 4.66 -9.34
N TYR A 55 5.67 4.12 -8.56
CA TYR A 55 7.07 3.92 -8.98
C TYR A 55 7.33 2.55 -9.63
N ASN A 56 6.28 1.83 -10.03
CA ASN A 56 6.35 0.54 -10.70
C ASN A 56 7.26 -0.49 -9.98
N CYS A 57 7.19 -0.52 -8.65
CA CYS A 57 7.92 -1.42 -7.76
C CYS A 57 7.12 -2.72 -7.56
N SER A 58 7.05 -3.55 -8.61
CA SER A 58 6.18 -4.74 -8.66
C SER A 58 6.40 -5.77 -7.54
N SER A 59 7.61 -5.90 -7.01
CA SER A 59 7.86 -6.80 -5.87
C SER A 59 7.23 -6.26 -4.59
N LEU A 60 7.55 -5.01 -4.23
CA LEU A 60 6.97 -4.33 -3.08
C LEU A 60 5.45 -4.28 -3.15
N ARG A 61 4.88 -3.98 -4.33
CA ARG A 61 3.42 -3.99 -4.54
C ARG A 61 2.81 -5.34 -4.14
N ARG A 62 3.38 -6.45 -4.63
CA ARG A 62 2.88 -7.81 -4.31
C ARG A 62 3.01 -8.13 -2.83
N SER A 63 4.10 -7.72 -2.19
CA SER A 63 4.28 -7.89 -0.75
C SER A 63 3.23 -7.10 0.04
N CYS A 64 2.96 -5.85 -0.35
CA CYS A 64 1.89 -5.04 0.24
C CYS A 64 0.52 -5.70 0.06
N GLU A 65 0.19 -6.14 -1.15
CA GLU A 65 -1.09 -6.80 -1.45
C GLU A 65 -1.27 -8.08 -0.64
N SER A 66 -0.23 -8.92 -0.53
CA SER A 66 -0.27 -10.11 0.32
C SER A 66 -0.47 -9.76 1.79
N PHE A 67 0.20 -8.72 2.29
CA PHE A 67 0.04 -8.24 3.65
C PHE A 67 -1.38 -7.72 3.92
N ILE A 68 -1.92 -6.91 3.00
CA ILE A 68 -3.28 -6.34 3.08
C ILE A 68 -4.32 -7.45 3.13
N ILE A 69 -4.20 -8.47 2.28
CA ILE A 69 -5.13 -9.62 2.26
C ILE A 69 -5.08 -10.38 3.59
N ARG A 70 -3.89 -10.66 4.12
CA ARG A 70 -3.72 -11.40 5.39
C ARG A 70 -4.26 -10.65 6.61
N ASN A 71 -4.28 -9.32 6.55
CA ASN A 71 -4.69 -8.45 7.66
C ASN A 71 -5.96 -7.65 7.34
N VAL A 72 -6.78 -8.12 6.39
CA VAL A 72 -7.90 -7.34 5.83
C VAL A 72 -8.83 -6.80 6.92
N SER A 73 -9.20 -7.62 7.91
CA SER A 73 -10.12 -7.21 8.98
C SER A 73 -9.61 -6.02 9.80
N GLU A 74 -8.29 -5.89 9.99
CA GLU A 74 -7.69 -4.74 10.68
C GLU A 74 -7.50 -3.56 9.73
N VAL A 75 -7.09 -3.82 8.49
CA VAL A 75 -6.94 -2.77 7.46
C VAL A 75 -8.25 -2.03 7.22
N LEU A 76 -9.39 -2.73 7.16
CA LEU A 76 -10.71 -2.12 6.98
C LEU A 76 -11.10 -1.14 8.11
N LYS A 77 -10.48 -1.26 9.29
CA LYS A 77 -10.74 -0.38 10.44
C LYS A 77 -9.80 0.84 10.49
N THR A 78 -8.78 0.88 9.63
CA THR A 78 -7.77 1.95 9.65
C THR A 78 -8.32 3.23 9.07
N GLU A 79 -7.86 4.37 9.59
CA GLU A 79 -8.22 5.67 9.01
C GLU A 79 -7.79 5.79 7.54
N GLU A 80 -6.66 5.17 7.18
CA GLU A 80 -6.14 5.15 5.80
C GLU A 80 -7.15 4.52 4.84
N PHE A 81 -7.77 3.41 5.24
CA PHE A 81 -8.82 2.77 4.46
C PHE A 81 -10.10 3.62 4.39
N THR A 82 -10.51 4.22 5.50
CA THR A 82 -11.74 5.05 5.54
C THR A 82 -11.66 6.29 4.66
N ARG A 83 -10.45 6.74 4.31
CA ARG A 83 -10.20 7.91 3.46
C ARG A 83 -10.06 7.58 1.98
N LEU A 84 -10.17 6.31 1.57
CA LEU A 84 -10.10 5.92 0.17
C LEU A 84 -11.27 6.50 -0.63
N ASN A 85 -10.99 6.96 -1.84
CA ASN A 85 -12.03 7.40 -2.77
C ASN A 85 -12.72 6.20 -3.45
N PRO A 86 -13.85 6.40 -4.15
CA PRO A 86 -14.61 5.31 -4.77
C PRO A 86 -13.82 4.47 -5.77
N ASP A 87 -12.91 5.07 -6.54
CA ASP A 87 -12.09 4.37 -7.52
C ASP A 87 -11.06 3.48 -6.83
N GLU A 88 -10.44 3.99 -5.75
CA GLU A 88 -9.52 3.21 -4.92
C GLU A 88 -10.25 2.04 -4.23
N LEU A 89 -11.46 2.27 -3.71
CA LEU A 89 -12.29 1.19 -3.19
C LEU A 89 -12.58 0.14 -4.27
N LEU A 90 -13.01 0.54 -5.46
CA LEU A 90 -13.27 -0.41 -6.54
C LEU A 90 -12.05 -1.26 -6.91
N GLU A 91 -10.86 -0.67 -6.88
CA GLU A 91 -9.60 -1.39 -7.07
C GLU A 91 -9.40 -2.47 -5.99
N PHE A 92 -9.58 -2.10 -4.71
CA PHE A 92 -9.46 -3.04 -3.59
C PHE A 92 -10.52 -4.14 -3.61
N ALA A 93 -11.72 -3.87 -4.12
CA ALA A 93 -12.77 -4.89 -4.30
C ALA A 93 -12.26 -6.06 -5.16
N SER A 94 -11.51 -5.76 -6.23
CA SER A 94 -10.97 -6.77 -7.15
C SER A 94 -9.85 -7.60 -6.50
N ILE A 95 -9.03 -6.97 -5.66
CA ILE A 95 -7.94 -7.62 -4.92
C ILE A 95 -8.52 -8.58 -3.88
N PHE A 96 -9.54 -8.16 -3.14
CA PHE A 96 -10.21 -8.96 -2.12
C PHE A 96 -11.04 -10.09 -2.71
N ALA A 97 -11.77 -9.84 -3.81
CA ALA A 97 -12.57 -10.86 -4.48
C ALA A 97 -11.71 -12.04 -4.99
N SER A 98 -10.47 -11.77 -5.36
CA SER A 98 -9.55 -12.80 -5.90
C SER A 98 -8.84 -13.62 -4.82
N ASN A 99 -8.92 -13.25 -3.53
CA ASN A 99 -8.05 -13.81 -2.49
C ASN A 99 -8.72 -14.13 -1.13
N ILE A 100 -10.03 -13.89 -0.96
CA ILE A 100 -10.74 -14.18 0.31
C ILE A 100 -11.58 -15.46 0.18
N PRO A 101 -11.38 -16.49 1.03
CA PRO A 101 -12.40 -17.50 1.26
C PRO A 101 -13.56 -16.88 2.08
N LEU A 102 -14.74 -16.81 1.46
CA LEU A 102 -16.01 -16.28 1.97
C LEU A 102 -16.24 -16.55 3.49
N ARG A 103 -16.59 -15.51 4.25
CA ARG A 103 -17.95 -15.37 4.87
C ARG A 103 -18.19 -14.09 5.68
N ASN A 104 -17.17 -13.41 6.25
CA ASN A 104 -17.42 -12.24 7.13
C ASN A 104 -16.81 -10.91 6.64
N ASP A 105 -15.58 -10.89 6.11
CA ASP A 105 -14.91 -9.62 5.75
C ASP A 105 -15.49 -8.93 4.50
N LEU A 106 -15.96 -9.70 3.51
CA LEU A 106 -16.62 -9.15 2.32
C LEU A 106 -17.91 -8.41 2.65
N ARG A 107 -18.61 -8.83 3.72
CA ARG A 107 -19.84 -8.15 4.15
C ARG A 107 -19.50 -6.80 4.77
N ALA A 108 -18.50 -6.75 5.66
CA ALA A 108 -18.01 -5.49 6.22
C ALA A 108 -17.52 -4.54 5.13
N TYR A 109 -16.78 -5.07 4.15
CA TYR A 109 -16.32 -4.32 2.98
C TYR A 109 -17.50 -3.80 2.14
N ALA A 110 -18.48 -4.64 1.80
CA ALA A 110 -19.65 -4.24 1.02
C ALA A 110 -20.53 -3.22 1.76
N GLU A 111 -20.68 -3.35 3.08
CA GLU A 111 -21.37 -2.37 3.92
C GLU A 111 -20.63 -1.02 3.93
N PHE A 112 -19.30 -1.04 4.07
CA PHE A 112 -18.45 0.16 3.99
C PHE A 112 -18.57 0.87 2.64
N VAL A 113 -18.47 0.13 1.52
CA VAL A 113 -18.61 0.70 0.17
C VAL A 113 -20.01 1.30 -0.01
N ARG A 114 -21.05 0.60 0.42
CA ARG A 114 -22.43 1.09 0.35
C ARG A 114 -22.63 2.37 1.15
N GLN A 115 -22.03 2.48 2.34
CA GLN A 115 -22.11 3.69 3.16
C GLN A 115 -21.37 4.86 2.50
N SER A 116 -20.13 4.63 2.06
CA SER A 116 -19.28 5.65 1.43
C SER A 116 -19.92 6.25 0.16
N VAL A 117 -20.54 5.41 -0.68
CA VAL A 117 -21.25 5.86 -1.90
C VAL A 117 -22.51 6.67 -1.56
N ASN A 118 -23.20 6.35 -0.46
CA ASN A 118 -24.40 7.10 -0.05
C ASN A 118 -24.07 8.44 0.59
N GLU A 119 -22.95 8.55 1.31
CA GLU A 119 -22.49 9.81 1.92
C GLU A 119 -22.02 10.82 0.87
N GLN A 120 -21.44 10.36 -0.24
CA GLN A 120 -21.02 11.23 -1.37
C GLN A 120 -22.17 11.70 -2.28
N ARG A 121 -23.40 11.21 -2.07
CA ARG A 121 -24.60 11.63 -2.82
C ARG A 121 -25.45 12.67 -2.09
N ARG A 122 -25.03 13.13 -0.92
CA ARG A 122 -25.65 14.22 -0.16
C ARG A 122 -24.85 15.49 -0.31
#